data_AF-A0A962YBL8-F1
#
_entry.id   AF-A0A962YBL8-F1
#
_cell.length_a   1.000
_cell.length_b   1.000
_cell.length_c   1.000
_cell.angle_alpha   90.00
_cell.angle_beta   90.00
_cell.angle_gamma   90.00
#
_symmetry.space_group_name_H-M   'P 1'
#
loop_
_entity.id
_entity.type
_entity.pdbx_description
1 polymer ?
#
loop_
_entity_poly.entity_id
_entity_poly.type
_entity_poly.pdbx_seq_one_letter_code
_entity_poly.pdbx_strand_id
1 'polypeptide(L)'
;ESAVFLMGSHMAGAAATGETVPPMTARRGAWGIYDVFKTQEGEQLFIGVTSDAQWERFCQVFELPTLAQDERLASNAQRAKERTWLIPQLGAIFSELPYEQVIARCESAKISWAPVGRPEDLFTDPHLLDSGGLLATAITAAGGGVGEQTLLPALPLEFGSDRERIPLQRQPPSIGQHNQEVLHAAGFADSEIEQLTSAGVLVSASPKQDNNQDGAPA
;
A
#
# COMPACT_ATOMS: atom_id res chain seq x y z
N GLU A 1 3.55 -15.55 -15.79
CA GLU A 1 4.94 -15.08 -15.74
C GLU A 1 5.13 -13.88 -14.81
N SER A 2 4.34 -12.79 -14.91
CA SER A 2 4.48 -11.61 -14.03
C SER A 2 4.37 -11.92 -12.52
N ALA A 3 3.40 -12.76 -12.13
CA ALA A 3 3.30 -13.21 -10.74
C ALA A 3 4.48 -14.11 -10.32
N VAL A 4 5.06 -14.87 -11.25
CA VAL A 4 6.22 -15.73 -10.99
C VAL A 4 7.47 -14.90 -10.72
N PHE A 5 7.63 -13.76 -11.41
CA PHE A 5 8.74 -12.84 -11.18
C PHE A 5 8.82 -12.39 -9.71
N LEU A 6 7.66 -12.06 -9.11
CA LEU A 6 7.57 -11.67 -7.69
C LEU A 6 7.93 -12.82 -6.72
N MET A 7 7.88 -14.07 -7.19
CA MET A 7 8.22 -15.26 -6.40
C MET A 7 9.70 -15.64 -6.49
N GLY A 8 10.51 -14.96 -7.31
CA GLY A 8 11.90 -15.33 -7.60
C GLY A 8 12.77 -15.47 -6.35
N SER A 9 12.61 -14.58 -5.37
CA SER A 9 13.35 -14.65 -4.09
C SER A 9 13.00 -15.90 -3.28
N HIS A 10 11.73 -16.32 -3.30
CA HIS A 10 11.27 -17.54 -2.62
C HIS A 10 11.76 -18.80 -3.32
N MET A 11 11.75 -18.81 -4.66
CA MET A 11 12.29 -19.90 -5.47
C MET A 11 13.80 -20.07 -5.24
N ALA A 12 14.55 -18.97 -5.23
CA ALA A 12 15.98 -18.97 -4.92
C ALA A 12 16.25 -19.49 -3.49
N GLY A 13 15.43 -19.09 -2.51
CA GLY A 13 15.51 -19.59 -1.14
C GLY A 13 15.33 -21.11 -1.07
N ALA A 14 14.28 -21.65 -1.69
CA ALA A 14 14.02 -23.09 -1.73
C ALA A 14 15.17 -23.87 -2.40
N ALA A 15 15.71 -23.35 -3.50
CA ALA A 15 16.84 -23.97 -4.20
C ALA A 15 18.13 -23.94 -3.38
N ALA A 16 18.37 -22.87 -2.61
CA ALA A 16 19.58 -22.72 -1.80
C ALA A 16 19.54 -23.58 -0.51
N THR A 17 18.38 -23.74 0.12
CA THR A 17 18.24 -24.49 1.39
C THR A 17 17.84 -25.94 1.19
N GLY A 18 17.24 -26.29 0.04
CA GLY A 18 16.64 -27.61 -0.19
C GLY A 18 15.34 -27.83 0.60
N GLU A 19 14.82 -26.81 1.27
CA GLU A 19 13.62 -26.89 2.08
C GLU A 19 12.38 -26.46 1.31
N THR A 20 11.26 -27.13 1.54
CA THR A 20 9.97 -26.74 0.97
C THR A 20 9.50 -25.42 1.57
N VAL A 21 9.33 -24.41 0.72
CA VAL A 21 8.73 -23.13 1.14
C VAL A 21 7.21 -23.31 1.23
N PRO A 22 6.60 -23.14 2.41
CA PRO A 22 5.15 -23.28 2.56
C PRO A 22 4.40 -22.16 1.83
N PRO A 23 3.09 -22.34 1.54
CA PRO A 23 2.25 -21.29 1.00
C PRO A 23 2.32 -20.01 1.85
N MET A 24 2.11 -18.84 1.22
CA MET A 24 2.26 -17.55 1.89
C MET A 24 1.46 -17.42 3.19
N THR A 25 0.23 -17.95 3.22
CA THR A 25 -0.66 -17.94 4.39
C THR A 25 -0.19 -18.83 5.55
N ALA A 26 0.65 -19.83 5.29
CA ALA A 26 1.18 -20.77 6.28
C ALA A 26 2.64 -20.49 6.65
N ARG A 27 3.22 -19.41 6.13
CA ARG A 27 4.63 -19.10 6.31
C ARG A 27 4.88 -18.60 7.73
N ARG A 28 5.91 -19.14 8.38
CA ARG A 28 6.44 -18.57 9.63
C ARG A 28 7.44 -17.47 9.27
N GLY A 29 7.27 -16.28 9.86
CA GLY A 29 8.20 -15.18 9.66
C GLY A 29 9.62 -15.55 10.12
N ALA A 30 10.63 -15.01 9.44
CA ALA A 30 12.04 -15.23 9.79
C ALA A 30 12.46 -14.50 11.09
N TRP A 31 11.62 -13.59 11.57
CA TRP A 31 11.92 -12.71 12.70
C TRP A 31 11.08 -13.05 13.92
N GLY A 32 11.68 -12.92 15.09
CA GLY A 32 11.03 -13.17 16.37
C GLY A 32 9.86 -12.23 16.62
N ILE A 33 9.99 -10.95 16.26
CA ILE A 33 8.96 -9.92 16.45
C ILE A 33 8.86 -9.14 15.13
N TYR A 34 7.75 -9.34 14.42
CA TYR A 34 7.47 -8.72 13.13
C TYR A 34 5.95 -8.80 12.93
N ASP A 35 5.21 -8.08 13.77
CA ASP A 35 3.78 -8.29 13.96
C ASP A 35 3.04 -6.98 14.21
N VAL A 36 1.73 -7.06 14.06
CA VAL A 36 0.81 -5.97 14.42
C VAL A 36 0.40 -6.14 15.88
N PHE A 37 0.48 -5.04 16.62
CA PHE A 37 0.04 -4.94 18.00
C PHE A 37 -1.04 -3.88 18.13
N LYS A 38 -1.81 -3.96 19.22
CA LYS A 38 -2.87 -3.02 19.56
C LYS A 38 -2.52 -2.29 20.84
N THR A 39 -2.66 -0.96 20.85
CA THR A 39 -2.41 -0.08 21.99
C THR A 39 -3.65 0.05 22.88
N GLN A 40 -3.51 0.78 23.98
CA GLN A 40 -4.57 0.95 24.98
C GLN A 40 -5.90 1.45 24.42
N GLU A 41 -5.88 2.44 23.53
CA GLU A 41 -7.09 3.04 22.95
C GLU A 41 -7.54 2.34 21.65
N GLY A 42 -6.79 1.31 21.27
CA GLY A 42 -7.16 0.37 20.24
C GLY A 42 -6.62 0.67 18.85
N GLU A 43 -5.74 1.66 18.73
CA GLU A 43 -4.92 1.88 17.54
C GLU A 43 -4.01 0.68 17.31
N GLN A 44 -3.62 0.49 16.05
CA GLN A 44 -2.79 -0.61 15.63
C GLN A 44 -1.49 -0.09 15.03
N LEU A 45 -0.40 -0.74 15.39
CA LEU A 45 0.91 -0.49 14.81
C LEU A 45 1.63 -1.80 14.55
N PHE A 46 2.38 -1.79 13.46
CA PHE A 46 3.36 -2.81 13.15
C PHE A 46 4.65 -2.52 13.92
N ILE A 47 5.25 -3.54 14.54
CA ILE A 47 6.56 -3.45 15.20
C ILE A 47 7.46 -4.58 14.68
N GLY A 48 8.66 -4.21 14.24
CA GLY A 48 9.71 -5.11 13.78
C GLY A 48 10.99 -4.99 14.62
N VAL A 49 11.33 -6.08 15.33
CA VAL A 49 12.59 -6.25 16.05
C VAL A 49 13.36 -7.38 15.38
N THR A 50 14.25 -7.02 14.46
CA THR A 50 14.85 -7.94 13.49
C THR A 50 16.29 -8.36 13.82
N SER A 51 16.88 -7.80 14.87
CA SER A 51 18.22 -8.14 15.36
C SER A 51 18.30 -8.22 16.88
N ASP A 52 19.33 -8.88 17.41
CA ASP A 52 19.54 -9.04 18.84
C ASP A 52 19.88 -7.71 19.53
N ALA A 53 20.67 -6.86 18.86
CA ALA A 53 20.94 -5.51 19.36
C ALA A 53 19.67 -4.62 19.41
N GLN A 54 18.72 -4.81 18.49
CA GLN A 54 17.42 -4.15 18.58
C GLN A 54 16.57 -4.72 19.73
N TRP A 55 16.63 -6.03 19.98
CA TRP A 55 15.94 -6.67 21.09
C TRP A 55 16.41 -6.15 22.45
N GLU A 56 17.71 -6.04 22.66
CA GLU A 56 18.28 -5.48 23.90
C GLU A 56 17.79 -4.05 24.16
N ARG A 57 17.88 -3.17 23.15
CA ARG A 57 17.38 -1.79 23.25
C ARG A 57 15.87 -1.75 23.47
N PHE A 58 15.13 -2.61 22.79
CA PHE A 58 13.68 -2.72 22.95
C PHE A 58 13.33 -3.09 24.41
N CYS A 59 13.92 -4.16 24.95
CA CYS A 59 13.66 -4.54 26.34
C CYS A 59 14.10 -3.46 27.34
N GLN A 60 15.19 -2.75 27.07
CA GLN A 60 15.64 -1.66 27.93
C GLN A 60 14.62 -0.49 27.93
N VAL A 61 14.21 -0.02 26.76
CA VAL A 61 13.32 1.15 26.62
C VAL A 61 11.88 0.85 27.04
N PHE A 62 11.42 -0.39 26.82
CA PHE A 62 10.10 -0.83 27.28
C PHE A 62 10.10 -1.35 28.73
N GLU A 63 11.24 -1.33 29.41
CA GLU A 63 11.38 -1.75 30.81
C GLU A 63 10.94 -3.21 31.02
N LEU A 64 11.46 -4.12 30.19
CA LEU A 64 11.12 -5.54 30.16
C LEU A 64 12.31 -6.42 30.63
N PRO A 65 12.81 -6.25 31.87
CA PRO A 65 14.03 -6.93 32.34
C PRO A 65 13.88 -8.46 32.39
N THR A 66 12.67 -8.96 32.69
CA THR A 66 12.39 -10.40 32.71
C THR A 66 12.51 -11.03 31.32
N LEU A 67 12.05 -10.33 30.28
CA LEU A 67 12.18 -10.81 28.90
C LEU A 67 13.61 -10.68 28.38
N ALA A 68 14.33 -9.61 28.79
CA ALA A 68 15.74 -9.42 28.42
C ALA A 68 16.65 -10.55 28.92
N GLN A 69 16.35 -11.09 30.10
CA GLN A 69 17.16 -12.12 30.77
C GLN A 69 16.72 -13.55 30.43
N ASP A 70 15.62 -13.73 29.69
CA ASP A 70 15.13 -15.06 29.32
C ASP A 70 16.03 -15.67 28.23
N GLU A 71 16.75 -16.74 28.56
CA GLU A 71 17.65 -17.45 27.64
C GLU A 71 16.93 -17.96 26.38
N ARG A 72 15.61 -18.18 26.45
CA ARG A 72 14.78 -18.58 25.30
C ARG A 72 14.61 -17.44 24.28
N LEU A 73 14.98 -16.20 24.63
CA LEU A 73 14.81 -15.01 23.80
C LEU A 73 16.13 -14.36 23.37
N ALA A 74 17.27 -14.97 23.71
CA ALA A 74 18.59 -14.37 23.50
C ALA A 74 18.90 -14.04 22.03
N SER A 75 18.57 -14.95 21.10
CA SER A 75 18.77 -14.73 19.66
C SER A 75 17.46 -14.64 18.87
N ASN A 76 17.49 -13.98 17.71
CA ASN A 76 16.32 -13.88 16.83
C ASN A 76 15.72 -15.25 16.48
N ALA A 77 16.58 -16.25 16.23
CA ALA A 77 16.14 -17.61 15.93
C ALA A 77 15.41 -18.26 17.11
N GLN A 78 15.85 -17.99 18.35
CA GLN A 78 15.16 -18.48 19.54
C GLN A 78 13.84 -17.72 19.78
N ARG A 79 13.83 -16.39 19.63
CA ARG A 79 12.58 -15.59 19.68
C ARG A 79 11.57 -16.06 18.64
N ALA A 80 12.02 -16.42 17.44
CA ALA A 80 11.17 -16.97 16.38
C ALA A 80 10.52 -18.31 16.77
N LYS A 81 11.20 -19.16 17.53
CA LYS A 81 10.63 -20.42 18.06
C LYS A 81 9.58 -20.18 19.13
N GLU A 82 9.80 -19.18 19.98
CA GLU A 82 8.92 -18.85 21.11
C GLU A 82 7.78 -17.87 20.76
N ARG A 83 7.58 -17.54 19.48
CA ARG A 83 6.58 -16.56 19.01
C ARG A 83 5.18 -16.79 19.58
N THR A 84 4.73 -18.04 19.63
CA THR A 84 3.40 -18.40 20.15
C THR A 84 3.18 -17.93 21.59
N TRP A 85 4.26 -17.87 22.38
CA TRP A 85 4.24 -17.38 23.75
C TRP A 85 4.61 -15.89 23.84
N LEU A 86 5.64 -15.46 23.12
CA LEU A 86 6.19 -14.10 23.18
C LEU A 86 5.22 -13.03 22.66
N ILE A 87 4.61 -13.26 21.49
CA ILE A 87 3.77 -12.25 20.84
C ILE A 87 2.54 -11.89 21.69
N PRO A 88 1.78 -12.84 22.28
CA PRO A 88 0.70 -12.51 23.21
C PRO A 88 1.16 -11.72 24.44
N GLN A 89 2.35 -12.00 24.99
CA GLN A 89 2.87 -11.22 26.12
C GLN A 89 3.17 -9.77 25.75
N LEU A 90 3.84 -9.56 24.61
CA LEU A 90 4.08 -8.21 24.09
C LEU A 90 2.76 -7.49 23.79
N GLY A 91 1.77 -8.20 23.24
CA GLY A 91 0.42 -7.67 23.02
C GLY A 91 -0.25 -7.19 24.31
N ALA A 92 -0.14 -7.95 25.40
CA ALA A 92 -0.65 -7.54 26.71
C ALA A 92 0.04 -6.25 27.20
N ILE A 93 1.37 -6.18 27.09
CA ILE A 93 2.15 -4.98 27.47
C ILE A 93 1.70 -3.75 26.67
N PHE A 94 1.61 -3.87 25.35
CA PHE A 94 1.24 -2.72 24.50
C PHE A 94 -0.21 -2.30 24.71
N SER A 95 -1.11 -3.23 25.06
CA SER A 95 -2.51 -2.91 25.36
C SER A 95 -2.71 -2.06 26.62
N GLU A 96 -1.67 -1.88 27.43
CA GLU A 96 -1.68 -1.01 28.61
C GLU A 96 -1.04 0.36 28.35
N LEU A 97 -0.47 0.58 27.16
CA LEU A 97 0.26 1.78 26.81
C LEU A 97 -0.52 2.63 25.77
N PRO A 98 -0.59 3.96 25.96
CA PRO A 98 -1.09 4.87 24.94
C PRO A 98 -0.24 4.80 23.66
N TYR A 99 -0.88 4.99 22.51
CA TYR A 99 -0.22 4.92 21.20
C TYR A 99 1.04 5.80 21.11
N GLU A 100 0.91 7.07 21.51
CA GLU A 100 2.01 8.05 21.53
C GLU A 100 3.20 7.60 22.37
N GLN A 101 2.97 6.87 23.47
CA GLN A 101 4.06 6.35 24.28
C GLN A 101 4.76 5.18 23.60
N VAL A 102 4.02 4.30 22.91
CA VAL A 102 4.62 3.17 22.22
C VAL A 102 5.48 3.65 21.05
N ILE A 103 5.00 4.60 20.24
CA ILE A 103 5.80 5.12 19.11
C ILE A 103 7.08 5.82 19.61
N ALA A 104 6.98 6.65 20.66
CA ALA A 104 8.14 7.34 21.23
C ALA A 104 9.18 6.35 21.77
N ARG A 105 8.72 5.26 22.38
CA ARG A 105 9.60 4.17 22.84
C ARG A 105 10.22 3.40 21.67
N CYS A 106 9.47 3.12 20.61
CA CYS A 106 10.00 2.49 19.40
C CYS A 106 11.09 3.35 18.73
N GLU A 107 10.87 4.66 18.61
CA GLU A 107 11.85 5.61 18.08
C GLU A 107 13.11 5.68 18.95
N SER A 108 12.94 5.80 20.28
CA SER A 108 14.05 5.81 21.24
C SER A 108 14.87 4.51 21.19
N ALA A 109 14.21 3.35 21.06
CA ALA A 109 14.86 2.06 20.90
C ALA A 109 15.54 1.86 19.52
N LYS A 110 15.27 2.76 18.56
CA LYS A 110 15.73 2.67 17.17
C LYS A 110 15.33 1.35 16.52
N ILE A 111 14.05 0.99 16.67
CA ILE A 111 13.45 -0.17 16.03
C ILE A 111 12.45 0.25 14.95
N SER A 112 12.20 -0.64 14.00
CA SER A 112 11.26 -0.37 12.91
C SER A 112 9.83 -0.51 13.42
N TRP A 113 9.00 0.49 13.13
CA TRP A 113 7.57 0.45 13.40
C TRP A 113 6.82 1.22 12.30
N ALA A 114 5.52 0.99 12.18
CA ALA A 114 4.66 1.75 11.28
C ALA A 114 3.20 1.75 11.78
N PRO A 115 2.43 2.82 11.56
CA PRO A 115 0.99 2.79 11.80
C PRO A 115 0.31 1.77 10.88
N VAL A 116 -0.75 1.11 11.37
CA VAL A 116 -1.65 0.31 10.51
C VAL A 116 -2.78 1.21 10.03
N GLY A 117 -2.59 1.78 8.84
CA GLY A 117 -3.59 2.63 8.17
C GLY A 117 -4.45 1.88 7.17
N ARG A 118 -5.52 2.55 6.74
CA ARG A 118 -6.37 2.17 5.61
C ARG A 118 -5.85 2.83 4.33
N PRO A 119 -6.15 2.30 3.14
CA PRO A 119 -5.69 2.90 1.88
C PRO A 119 -6.06 4.37 1.72
N GLU A 120 -7.24 4.79 2.19
CA GLU A 120 -7.70 6.18 2.12
C GLU A 120 -6.92 7.14 3.02
N ASP A 121 -6.22 6.65 4.05
CA ASP A 121 -5.40 7.51 4.91
C ASP A 121 -4.20 8.08 4.12
N LEU A 122 -3.81 7.43 2.99
CA LEU A 122 -2.76 7.89 2.09
C LEU A 122 -3.10 9.18 1.34
N PHE A 123 -4.38 9.56 1.24
CA PHE A 123 -4.76 10.84 0.63
C PHE A 123 -4.25 12.04 1.45
N THR A 124 -4.01 11.83 2.74
CA THR A 124 -3.55 12.85 3.68
C THR A 124 -2.14 12.58 4.20
N ASP A 125 -1.43 11.61 3.63
CA ASP A 125 -0.07 11.27 4.07
C ASP A 125 0.91 12.42 3.74
N PRO A 126 1.59 13.00 4.74
CA PRO A 126 2.47 14.14 4.53
C PRO A 126 3.60 13.86 3.54
N HIS A 127 4.18 12.65 3.59
CA HIS A 127 5.28 12.28 2.70
C HIS A 127 4.80 12.22 1.23
N LEU A 128 3.63 11.63 0.97
CA LEU A 128 3.06 11.55 -0.38
C LEU A 128 2.65 12.91 -0.93
N LEU A 129 2.09 13.79 -0.08
CA LEU A 129 1.72 15.15 -0.47
C LEU A 129 2.95 16.01 -0.77
N ASP A 130 3.97 15.97 0.09
CA ASP A 130 5.18 16.78 -0.04
C ASP A 130 6.08 16.29 -1.19
N SER A 131 6.12 14.98 -1.45
CA SER A 131 6.94 14.40 -2.53
C SER A 131 6.34 14.52 -3.93
N GLY A 132 5.09 15.01 -4.05
CA GLY A 132 4.34 14.95 -5.31
C GLY A 132 4.06 13.51 -5.75
N GLY A 133 3.97 12.58 -4.80
CA GLY A 133 3.75 11.15 -5.04
C GLY A 133 2.34 10.83 -5.52
N LEU A 134 1.41 11.80 -5.50
CA LEU A 134 0.04 11.65 -5.93
C LEU A 134 -0.30 12.65 -7.05
N LEU A 135 -1.07 12.20 -8.04
CA LEU A 135 -1.51 13.00 -9.18
C LEU A 135 -3.04 13.14 -9.18
N ALA A 136 -3.51 14.36 -9.41
CA ALA A 136 -4.94 14.65 -9.54
C ALA A 136 -5.51 13.99 -10.80
N THR A 137 -6.22 12.89 -10.59
CA THR A 137 -6.70 11.98 -11.64
C THR A 137 -8.21 11.93 -11.62
N ALA A 138 -8.84 12.19 -12.76
CA ALA A 138 -10.28 12.12 -12.93
C ALA A 138 -10.73 10.65 -12.90
N ILE A 139 -11.72 10.37 -12.06
CA ILE A 139 -12.31 9.03 -11.92
C ILE A 139 -13.82 9.10 -12.04
N THR A 140 -14.40 8.04 -12.59
CA THR A 140 -15.83 7.78 -12.54
C THR A 140 -16.07 6.39 -11.98
N ALA A 141 -17.31 6.06 -11.61
CA ALA A 141 -17.67 4.71 -11.17
C ALA A 141 -17.38 3.62 -12.22
N ALA A 142 -17.31 3.98 -13.50
CA ALA A 142 -16.97 3.08 -14.60
C ALA A 142 -15.46 3.02 -14.90
N GLY A 143 -14.64 3.80 -14.19
CA GLY A 143 -13.22 4.00 -14.48
C GLY A 143 -13.00 5.10 -15.52
N GLY A 144 -12.15 6.08 -15.19
CA GLY A 144 -11.76 7.19 -16.06
C GLY A 144 -12.90 8.07 -16.59
N GLY A 145 -12.57 9.04 -17.46
CA GLY A 145 -13.51 9.98 -18.06
C GLY A 145 -13.70 11.28 -17.28
N VAL A 146 -14.69 12.08 -17.70
CA VAL A 146 -15.03 13.35 -17.04
C VAL A 146 -15.77 13.05 -15.74
N GLY A 147 -15.05 13.04 -14.63
CA GLY A 147 -15.57 12.80 -13.29
C GLY A 147 -14.84 13.61 -12.23
N GLU A 148 -15.16 13.35 -10.96
CA GLU A 148 -14.48 13.98 -9.84
C GLU A 148 -12.99 13.59 -9.86
N GLN A 149 -12.13 14.53 -9.47
CA GLN A 149 -10.70 14.28 -9.37
C GLN A 149 -10.37 13.75 -7.97
N THR A 150 -9.55 12.73 -7.92
CA THR A 150 -8.93 12.26 -6.68
C THR A 150 -7.43 12.11 -6.86
N LEU A 151 -6.70 12.00 -5.75
CA LEU A 151 -5.25 11.86 -5.75
C LEU A 151 -4.86 10.38 -5.88
N LEU A 152 -4.29 9.99 -7.02
CA LEU A 152 -3.83 8.61 -7.25
C LEU A 152 -2.30 8.52 -7.31
N PRO A 153 -1.69 7.38 -6.94
CA PRO A 153 -0.24 7.21 -6.97
C PRO A 153 0.38 7.50 -8.35
N ALA A 154 1.41 8.35 -8.33
CA ALA A 154 2.30 8.56 -9.47
C ALA A 154 3.21 7.35 -9.71
N LEU A 155 3.90 7.33 -10.85
CA LEU A 155 5.03 6.43 -11.04
C LEU A 155 6.10 6.74 -9.96
N PRO A 156 6.57 5.76 -9.16
CA PRO A 156 7.47 6.02 -8.05
C PRO A 156 8.93 6.16 -8.53
N LEU A 157 9.15 6.95 -9.59
CA LEU A 157 10.44 7.21 -10.20
C LEU A 157 10.66 8.72 -10.36
N GLU A 158 11.88 9.14 -10.04
CA GLU A 158 12.37 10.50 -10.21
C GLU A 158 13.53 10.49 -11.22
N PHE A 159 13.63 11.54 -12.04
CA PHE A 159 14.58 11.63 -13.14
C PHE A 159 15.39 12.93 -13.07
N GLY A 160 16.61 12.88 -13.61
CA GLY A 160 17.50 14.05 -13.69
C GLY A 160 18.10 14.48 -12.35
N SER A 161 18.93 15.52 -12.39
CA SER A 161 19.53 16.12 -11.19
C SER A 161 18.49 16.76 -10.27
N ASP A 162 17.40 17.24 -10.87
CA ASP A 162 16.35 17.99 -10.19
C ASP A 162 15.27 17.06 -9.60
N ARG A 163 15.45 15.74 -9.75
CA ARG A 163 14.58 14.68 -9.20
C ARG A 163 13.11 14.84 -9.60
N GLU A 164 12.89 15.18 -10.86
CA GLU A 164 11.54 15.41 -11.40
C GLU A 164 10.77 14.11 -11.56
N ARG A 165 9.47 14.14 -11.25
CA ARG A 165 8.53 13.05 -11.51
C ARG A 165 7.85 13.24 -12.85
N ILE A 166 7.44 12.13 -13.48
CA ILE A 166 6.64 12.19 -14.70
C ILE A 166 5.23 12.72 -14.33
N PRO A 167 4.81 13.87 -14.88
CA PRO A 167 3.49 14.44 -14.57
C PRO A 167 2.38 13.65 -15.28
N LEU A 168 1.14 13.85 -14.83
CA LEU A 168 -0.03 13.35 -15.54
C LEU A 168 -0.18 14.07 -16.89
N GLN A 169 0.08 13.37 -17.99
CA GLN A 169 0.06 13.95 -19.34
C GLN A 169 -1.36 14.12 -19.89
N ARG A 170 -2.21 13.12 -19.70
CA ARG A 170 -3.63 13.13 -20.08
C ARG A 170 -4.44 12.46 -18.99
N GLN A 171 -5.66 12.94 -18.80
CA GLN A 171 -6.62 12.27 -17.92
C GLN A 171 -7.05 10.92 -18.54
N PRO A 172 -7.45 9.94 -17.73
CA PRO A 172 -8.07 8.73 -18.24
C PRO A 172 -9.26 9.08 -19.16
N PRO A 173 -9.31 8.55 -20.40
CA PRO A 173 -10.31 8.97 -21.37
C PRO A 173 -11.72 8.48 -21.03
N SER A 174 -12.72 9.26 -21.45
CA SER A 174 -14.09 8.74 -21.60
C SER A 174 -14.16 7.76 -22.78
N ILE A 175 -15.18 6.89 -22.78
CA ILE A 175 -15.43 5.97 -23.89
C ILE A 175 -15.56 6.76 -25.20
N GLY A 176 -14.72 6.42 -26.18
CA GLY A 176 -14.72 7.03 -27.50
C GLY A 176 -14.14 8.43 -27.60
N GLN A 177 -13.61 9.01 -26.51
CA GLN A 177 -13.12 10.39 -26.47
C GLN A 177 -12.09 10.71 -27.57
N HIS A 178 -11.24 9.74 -27.92
CA HIS A 178 -10.17 9.91 -28.89
C HIS A 178 -10.45 9.25 -30.25
N ASN A 179 -11.70 8.82 -30.54
CA ASN A 179 -12.03 8.13 -31.79
C ASN A 179 -11.65 8.97 -33.02
N GLN A 180 -12.06 10.24 -33.07
CA GLN A 180 -11.74 11.14 -34.18
C GLN A 180 -10.23 11.39 -34.30
N GLU A 181 -9.55 11.72 -33.19
CA GLU A 181 -8.10 11.97 -33.16
C GLU A 181 -7.32 10.78 -33.77
N VAL A 182 -7.62 9.57 -33.33
CA VAL A 182 -6.93 8.35 -33.77
C VAL A 182 -7.28 7.99 -35.23
N LEU A 183 -8.55 8.10 -35.63
CA LEU A 183 -8.96 7.73 -37.00
C LEU A 183 -8.46 8.72 -38.04
N HIS A 184 -8.43 10.02 -37.73
CA HIS A 184 -7.78 11.00 -38.59
C HIS A 184 -6.28 10.74 -38.73
N ALA A 185 -5.58 10.43 -37.63
CA ALA A 185 -4.17 10.07 -37.68
C ALA A 185 -3.91 8.81 -38.52
N ALA A 186 -4.90 7.92 -38.62
CA ALA A 186 -4.86 6.73 -39.47
C ALA A 186 -5.27 6.99 -40.94
N GLY A 187 -5.69 8.21 -41.29
CA GLY A 187 -6.00 8.63 -42.66
C GLY A 187 -7.47 8.55 -43.07
N PHE A 188 -8.39 8.33 -42.12
CA PHE A 188 -9.83 8.32 -42.40
C PHE A 188 -10.36 9.75 -42.59
N ALA A 189 -11.23 9.91 -43.59
CA ALA A 189 -12.00 11.13 -43.79
C ALA A 189 -13.19 11.20 -42.83
N ASP A 190 -13.70 12.42 -42.57
CA ASP A 190 -14.87 12.65 -41.71
C ASP A 190 -16.07 11.79 -42.12
N SER A 191 -16.33 11.66 -43.42
CA SER A 191 -17.43 10.88 -43.97
C SER A 191 -17.33 9.39 -43.64
N GLU A 192 -16.12 8.84 -43.59
CA GLU A 192 -15.89 7.44 -43.24
C GLU A 192 -16.09 7.22 -41.74
N ILE A 193 -15.64 8.17 -40.91
CA ILE A 193 -15.83 8.14 -39.45
C ILE A 193 -17.33 8.23 -39.10
N GLU A 194 -18.08 9.09 -39.79
CA GLU A 194 -19.53 9.21 -39.64
C GLU A 194 -20.28 7.93 -40.04
N GLN A 195 -19.85 7.27 -41.12
CA GLN A 195 -20.40 5.97 -41.52
C GLN A 195 -20.15 4.91 -40.46
N LEU A 196 -18.93 4.83 -39.91
CA LEU A 196 -18.60 3.89 -38.84
C LEU A 196 -19.40 4.17 -37.56
N THR A 197 -19.62 5.44 -37.24
CA THR A 197 -20.46 5.84 -36.10
C THR A 197 -21.92 5.44 -36.32
N SER A 198 -22.47 5.74 -37.49
CA SER A 198 -23.86 5.46 -37.84
C SER A 198 -24.15 3.95 -37.96
N ALA A 199 -23.16 3.18 -38.39
CA ALA A 199 -23.20 1.71 -38.40
C ALA A 199 -23.06 1.07 -37.00
N GLY A 200 -22.85 1.87 -35.95
CA GLY A 200 -22.65 1.39 -34.59
C GLY A 200 -21.30 0.70 -34.36
N VAL A 201 -20.33 0.89 -35.25
CA VAL A 201 -18.97 0.34 -35.13
C VAL A 201 -18.15 1.13 -34.10
N LEU A 202 -18.36 2.45 -34.05
CA LEU A 202 -17.74 3.32 -33.04
C LEU A 202 -18.70 3.58 -31.88
N VAL A 203 -18.19 3.37 -30.66
CA VAL A 203 -18.89 3.76 -29.43
C VAL A 203 -18.39 5.14 -29.02
N SER A 204 -19.33 6.07 -28.74
CA SER A 204 -19.06 7.37 -28.13
C SER A 204 -19.83 7.47 -26.82
N ALA A 205 -19.27 8.12 -25.81
CA ALA A 205 -19.97 8.35 -24.56
C ALA A 205 -21.27 9.15 -24.82
N SER A 206 -22.42 8.59 -24.47
CA SER A 206 -23.67 9.35 -24.41
C SER A 206 -23.52 10.45 -23.34
N PRO A 207 -24.00 11.68 -23.58
CA PRO A 207 -24.15 12.65 -22.50
C PRO A 207 -25.02 11.99 -21.43
N LYS A 208 -24.57 11.99 -20.16
CA LYS A 208 -25.45 11.64 -19.04
C LYS A 208 -26.68 12.54 -19.15
N GLN A 209 -27.85 11.94 -19.35
CA GLN A 209 -29.10 12.64 -19.06
C GLN A 209 -29.08 12.88 -17.55
N ASP A 210 -29.00 14.15 -17.14
CA ASP A 210 -29.30 14.54 -15.77
C ASP A 210 -30.75 14.16 -15.48
N ASN A 211 -30.96 12.97 -14.93
CA ASN A 211 -32.19 12.62 -14.25
C ASN A 211 -32.20 13.37 -12.91
N ASN A 212 -32.36 14.68 -12.98
CA ASN A 212 -32.82 15.49 -11.87
C ASN A 212 -34.27 15.90 -12.15
N GLN A 213 -35.13 14.88 -12.24
CA GLN A 213 -36.56 15.01 -12.00
C GLN A 213 -36.90 14.01 -10.91
N ASP A 214 -36.87 14.49 -9.67
CA ASP A 214 -37.97 14.32 -8.73
C ASP A 214 -37.78 15.33 -7.60
N GLY A 215 -38.24 16.54 -7.87
CA GLY A 215 -38.75 17.38 -6.81
C GLY A 215 -40.05 16.77 -6.32
N ALA A 216 -40.10 16.39 -5.04
CA ALA A 216 -41.34 16.24 -4.31
C ALA A 216 -41.34 17.29 -3.18
N PRO A 217 -42.35 18.18 -3.11
CA PRO A 217 -42.49 19.15 -2.04
C PRO A 217 -43.21 18.55 -0.82
N ALA A 218 -42.86 19.10 0.35
CA ALA A 218 -43.43 18.97 1.70
C ALA A 218 -43.19 17.65 2.45
#